data_AF-A0AAE7DI00-F1
#
_entry.id   AF-A0AAE7DI00-F1
#
_cell.length_a   1.000
_cell.length_b   1.000
_cell.length_c   1.000
_cell.angle_alpha   90.00
_cell.angle_beta   90.00
_cell.angle_gamma   90.00
#
_symmetry.space_group_name_H-M   'P 1'
#
loop_
_entity.id
_entity.type
_entity.pdbx_description
1 polymer ?
#
loop_
_entity_poly.entity_id
_entity_poly.type
_entity_poly.pdbx_seq_one_letter_code
_entity_poly.pdbx_strand_id
1 'polypeptide(L)'
;MKKRISAEAMIAGGVLAVLIAYVGYYYFLYSGYSSSEAITDLKGVRSGTFGDAFGALNALFSGLAFSGVLITLYFQRKDLKESHIQNAKQQTESQFYNMLALQQQVVQGFDLHRSGPDAHTIQGRDCFRDWKRKMQARYVALSPDFQGKPDISRGIEAFKKIYRAHQGDLGLYFRSLYSVFRFLDGVDPSQRKHLGAVMRSLLSDYELVFIFYNCLSEKGRKFNRFAIEYALFDNLDAQRLLNFEHVAHADRLSLGENQLALKIREAAYTNK
;
A
#
# COMPACT_ATOMS: atom_id res chain seq x y z
N MET A 1 -36.40 -15.20 -0.70
CA MET A 1 -35.10 -15.63 -0.12
C MET A 1 -34.64 -16.90 -0.84
N LYS A 2 -33.82 -16.79 -1.90
CA LYS A 2 -33.35 -17.96 -2.67
C LYS A 2 -32.27 -18.69 -1.87
N LYS A 3 -32.60 -19.86 -1.30
CA LYS A 3 -31.64 -20.76 -0.66
C LYS A 3 -30.59 -21.14 -1.72
N ARG A 4 -29.40 -20.56 -1.66
CA ARG A 4 -28.25 -21.03 -2.44
C ARG A 4 -27.95 -22.43 -1.94
N ILE A 5 -28.21 -23.44 -2.78
CA ILE A 5 -27.78 -24.81 -2.53
C ILE A 5 -26.27 -24.76 -2.37
N SER A 6 -25.73 -25.27 -1.25
CA SER A 6 -24.29 -25.32 -1.03
C SER A 6 -23.66 -26.20 -2.11
N ALA A 7 -22.45 -25.87 -2.56
CA ALA A 7 -21.75 -26.62 -3.61
C ALA A 7 -21.65 -28.13 -3.27
N GLU A 8 -21.51 -28.44 -1.98
CA GLU A 8 -21.53 -29.79 -1.42
C GLU A 8 -22.83 -30.55 -1.72
N ALA A 9 -23.98 -29.90 -1.58
CA ALA A 9 -25.29 -30.51 -1.85
C ALA A 9 -25.51 -30.74 -3.36
N MET A 10 -24.95 -29.89 -4.23
CA MET A 10 -24.98 -30.12 -5.68
C MET A 10 -24.10 -31.29 -6.10
N ILE A 11 -22.89 -31.39 -5.53
CA ILE A 11 -21.96 -32.50 -5.81
C ILE A 11 -22.54 -33.82 -5.30
N ALA A 12 -23.05 -33.85 -4.06
CA ALA A 12 -23.69 -35.02 -3.49
C ALA A 12 -24.93 -35.46 -4.29
N GLY A 13 -25.75 -34.50 -4.74
CA GLY A 13 -26.89 -34.77 -5.62
C GLY A 13 -26.48 -35.36 -6.97
N GLY A 14 -25.39 -34.84 -7.57
CA GLY A 14 -24.84 -35.36 -8.82
C GLY A 14 -24.33 -36.80 -8.68
N VAL A 15 -23.59 -37.10 -7.61
CA VAL A 15 -23.11 -38.47 -7.34
C VAL A 15 -24.28 -39.43 -7.10
N LEU A 16 -25.28 -39.02 -6.32
CA LEU A 16 -26.47 -39.82 -6.05
C LEU A 16 -27.26 -40.11 -7.33
N ALA A 17 -27.40 -39.13 -8.23
CA ALA A 17 -28.07 -39.31 -9.52
C ALA A 17 -27.35 -40.34 -10.41
N VAL A 18 -26.01 -40.32 -10.44
CA VAL A 18 -25.21 -41.32 -11.16
C VAL A 18 -25.39 -42.71 -10.55
N LEU A 19 -25.39 -42.83 -9.22
CA LEU A 19 -25.65 -44.09 -8.53
C LEU A 19 -27.07 -44.64 -8.78
N ILE A 20 -28.08 -43.77 -8.79
CA ILE A 20 -29.47 -44.16 -9.10
C ILE A 20 -29.59 -44.61 -10.55
N ALA A 21 -28.95 -43.91 -11.50
CA ALA A 21 -28.90 -44.35 -12.89
C ALA A 21 -28.23 -45.73 -13.03
N TYR A 22 -27.18 -45.98 -12.25
CA TYR A 22 -26.48 -47.26 -12.21
C TYR A 22 -27.36 -48.40 -11.67
N VAL A 23 -28.03 -48.18 -10.53
CA VAL A 23 -28.92 -49.16 -9.91
C VAL A 23 -30.17 -49.43 -10.76
N GLY A 24 -30.78 -48.37 -11.31
CA GLY A 24 -31.95 -48.48 -12.17
C GLY A 24 -31.65 -49.24 -13.47
N TYR A 25 -30.47 -49.01 -14.05
CA TYR A 25 -30.02 -49.77 -15.22
C TYR A 25 -29.75 -51.24 -14.90
N TYR A 26 -29.14 -51.54 -13.75
CA TYR A 26 -28.95 -52.93 -13.28
C TYR A 26 -30.29 -53.66 -13.07
N TYR A 27 -31.26 -52.98 -12.48
CA TYR A 27 -32.61 -53.52 -12.27
C TYR A 27 -33.36 -53.79 -13.58
N PHE A 28 -33.31 -52.87 -14.55
CA PHE A 28 -33.86 -53.05 -15.89
C PHE A 28 -33.32 -54.32 -16.56
N LEU A 29 -32.00 -54.53 -16.48
CA LEU A 29 -31.33 -55.69 -17.05
C LEU A 29 -31.72 -57.01 -16.37
N TYR A 30 -31.85 -57.02 -15.03
CA TYR A 30 -32.29 -58.20 -14.29
C TYR A 30 -33.75 -58.58 -14.61
N SER A 31 -34.64 -57.58 -14.73
CA SER A 31 -36.05 -57.80 -15.05
C SER A 31 -36.29 -58.42 -16.43
N GLY A 32 -35.46 -58.06 -17.43
CA GLY A 32 -35.51 -58.62 -18.79
C GLY A 32 -34.94 -60.04 -18.94
N TYR A 33 -34.36 -60.61 -17.88
CA TYR A 33 -33.83 -61.98 -17.85
C TYR A 33 -34.93 -63.03 -17.60
N SER A 34 -36.06 -62.63 -17.00
CA SER A 34 -37.16 -63.54 -16.61
C SER A 34 -38.07 -64.01 -17.75
N SER A 35 -37.93 -63.47 -18.98
CA SER A 35 -38.86 -63.72 -20.10
C SER A 35 -38.28 -64.58 -21.24
N SER A 36 -37.26 -65.41 -20.97
CA SER A 36 -36.63 -66.25 -22.00
C SER A 36 -36.42 -67.69 -21.51
N GLU A 37 -37.51 -68.40 -21.25
CA GLU A 37 -37.51 -69.87 -21.21
C GLU A 37 -37.35 -70.40 -22.64
N ALA A 38 -36.12 -70.60 -23.10
CA ALA A 38 -35.69 -71.59 -24.11
C ALA A 38 -34.42 -71.14 -24.86
N ILE A 39 -33.28 -70.98 -24.19
CA ILE A 39 -31.96 -71.11 -24.84
C ILE A 39 -30.98 -71.78 -23.87
N THR A 40 -30.71 -73.07 -24.08
CA THR A 40 -29.70 -73.90 -23.41
C THR A 40 -28.30 -73.79 -24.05
N ASP A 41 -28.00 -72.65 -24.68
CA ASP A 41 -26.66 -72.27 -25.10
C ASP A 41 -26.37 -70.85 -24.58
N LEU A 42 -25.87 -70.80 -23.36
CA LEU A 42 -25.36 -69.58 -22.74
C LEU A 42 -24.01 -69.27 -23.36
N LYS A 43 -23.90 -68.12 -24.05
CA LYS A 43 -22.86 -67.09 -23.83
C LYS A 43 -22.51 -66.36 -25.12
N GLY A 44 -22.62 -65.03 -25.10
CA GLY A 44 -21.84 -64.20 -26.03
C GLY A 44 -22.58 -62.98 -26.56
N VAL A 45 -23.73 -63.17 -27.21
CA VAL A 45 -24.29 -62.12 -28.09
C VAL A 45 -24.98 -60.99 -27.30
N ARG A 46 -25.83 -61.32 -26.32
CA ARG A 46 -26.48 -60.31 -25.45
C ARG A 46 -25.50 -59.68 -24.44
N SER A 47 -24.49 -60.43 -24.00
CA SER A 47 -23.39 -59.94 -23.16
C SER A 47 -22.40 -59.04 -23.92
N GLY A 48 -22.24 -59.25 -25.24
CA GLY A 48 -21.43 -58.41 -26.12
C GLY A 48 -22.07 -57.06 -26.37
N THR A 49 -23.35 -57.04 -26.78
CA THR A 49 -24.13 -55.78 -26.91
C THR A 49 -24.28 -55.03 -25.58
N PHE A 50 -24.28 -55.77 -24.46
CA PHE A 50 -24.19 -55.21 -23.11
C PHE A 50 -22.83 -54.52 -22.90
N GLY A 51 -21.73 -55.21 -23.20
CA GLY A 51 -20.38 -54.66 -23.14
C GLY A 51 -20.21 -53.39 -23.98
N ASP A 52 -20.82 -53.33 -25.16
CA ASP A 52 -20.75 -52.17 -26.07
C ASP A 52 -21.48 -50.95 -25.50
N ALA A 53 -22.70 -51.13 -24.96
CA ALA A 53 -23.46 -50.03 -24.33
C ALA A 53 -22.78 -49.54 -23.05
N PHE A 54 -22.23 -50.46 -22.25
CA PHE A 54 -21.43 -50.12 -21.06
C PHE A 54 -20.14 -49.40 -21.43
N GLY A 55 -19.48 -49.80 -22.52
CA GLY A 55 -18.29 -49.12 -23.05
C GLY A 55 -18.58 -47.68 -23.45
N ALA A 56 -19.67 -47.45 -24.19
CA ALA A 56 -20.10 -46.12 -24.59
C ALA A 56 -20.48 -45.23 -23.38
N LEU A 57 -21.19 -45.78 -22.40
CA LEU A 57 -21.59 -45.06 -21.19
C LEU A 57 -20.38 -44.71 -20.31
N ASN A 58 -19.45 -45.65 -20.12
CA ASN A 58 -18.21 -45.39 -19.39
C ASN A 58 -17.34 -44.35 -20.09
N ALA A 59 -17.21 -44.42 -21.42
CA ALA A 59 -16.50 -43.40 -22.20
C ALA A 59 -17.12 -42.01 -22.02
N LEU A 60 -18.44 -41.91 -22.01
CA LEU A 60 -19.16 -40.65 -21.75
C LEU A 60 -18.89 -40.14 -20.32
N PHE A 61 -18.99 -40.99 -19.30
CA PHE A 61 -18.68 -40.60 -17.93
C PHE A 61 -17.22 -40.20 -17.73
N SER A 62 -16.27 -40.91 -18.34
CA SER A 62 -14.86 -40.54 -18.34
C SER A 62 -14.64 -39.19 -19.02
N GLY A 63 -15.30 -38.93 -20.16
CA GLY A 63 -15.24 -37.64 -20.86
C GLY A 63 -15.84 -36.49 -20.04
N LEU A 64 -16.97 -36.72 -19.37
CA LEU A 64 -17.61 -35.74 -18.48
C LEU A 64 -16.77 -35.48 -17.22
N ALA A 65 -16.21 -36.52 -16.60
CA ALA A 65 -15.30 -36.39 -15.47
C ALA A 65 -14.05 -35.60 -15.85
N PHE A 66 -13.46 -35.91 -17.01
CA PHE A 66 -12.33 -35.17 -17.55
C PHE A 66 -12.68 -33.70 -17.85
N SER A 67 -13.87 -33.45 -18.43
CA SER A 67 -14.37 -32.09 -18.65
C SER A 67 -14.56 -31.33 -17.34
N GLY A 68 -15.07 -31.99 -16.30
CA GLY A 68 -15.17 -31.42 -14.96
C GLY A 68 -13.81 -31.04 -14.37
N VAL A 69 -12.79 -31.89 -14.56
CA VAL A 69 -11.40 -31.58 -14.17
C VAL A 69 -10.86 -30.39 -14.95
N LEU A 70 -11.09 -30.31 -16.27
CA LEU A 70 -10.65 -29.16 -17.08
C LEU A 70 -11.31 -27.85 -16.64
N ILE A 71 -12.62 -27.86 -16.36
CA ILE A 71 -13.35 -26.70 -15.84
C ILE A 71 -12.78 -26.29 -14.47
N THR A 72 -12.52 -27.25 -13.59
CA THR A 72 -11.94 -26.99 -12.27
C THR A 72 -10.54 -26.39 -12.40
N LEU A 73 -9.67 -26.93 -13.25
CA LEU A 73 -8.33 -26.40 -13.52
C LEU A 73 -8.39 -24.97 -14.08
N TYR A 74 -9.38 -24.68 -14.93
CA TYR A 74 -9.61 -23.33 -15.44
C TYR A 74 -9.93 -22.34 -14.31
N PHE A 75 -10.87 -22.69 -13.41
CA PHE A 75 -11.19 -21.85 -12.26
C PHE A 75 -10.01 -21.70 -11.29
N GLN A 76 -9.31 -22.80 -10.97
CA GLN A 76 -8.13 -22.75 -10.12
C GLN A 76 -7.04 -21.82 -10.67
N ARG A 77 -6.79 -21.84 -11.99
CA ARG A 77 -5.83 -20.91 -12.62
C ARG A 77 -6.24 -19.45 -12.48
N LYS A 78 -7.54 -19.16 -12.58
CA LYS A 78 -8.08 -17.82 -12.38
C LYS A 78 -7.91 -17.37 -10.93
N ASP A 79 -8.31 -18.21 -9.97
CA ASP A 79 -8.23 -17.91 -8.54
C ASP A 79 -6.78 -17.73 -8.08
N LEU A 80 -5.86 -18.57 -8.59
CA LEU A 80 -4.42 -18.43 -8.34
C LEU A 80 -3.90 -17.08 -8.84
N LYS A 81 -4.30 -16.65 -10.02
CA LYS A 81 -3.89 -15.35 -10.57
C LYS A 81 -4.38 -14.19 -9.71
N GLU A 82 -5.65 -14.21 -9.29
CA GLU A 82 -6.21 -13.20 -8.40
C GLU A 82 -5.49 -13.20 -7.03
N SER A 83 -5.24 -14.39 -6.47
CA SER A 83 -4.46 -14.57 -5.24
C SER A 83 -3.04 -14.01 -5.34
N HIS A 84 -2.32 -14.27 -6.44
CA HIS A 84 -0.98 -13.71 -6.66
C HIS A 84 -0.98 -12.19 -6.70
N ILE A 85 -1.98 -11.57 -7.34
CA ILE A 85 -2.11 -10.11 -7.40
C ILE A 85 -2.39 -9.54 -5.99
N GLN A 86 -3.30 -10.16 -5.22
CA GLN A 86 -3.60 -9.72 -3.85
C GLN A 86 -2.40 -9.90 -2.93
N ASN A 87 -1.68 -11.02 -3.03
CA ASN A 87 -0.47 -11.26 -2.25
C ASN A 87 0.62 -10.24 -2.58
N ALA A 88 0.83 -9.90 -3.86
CA ALA A 88 1.79 -8.87 -4.24
C ALA A 88 1.43 -7.50 -3.63
N LYS A 89 0.15 -7.11 -3.68
CA LYS A 89 -0.37 -5.89 -3.06
C LYS A 89 -0.14 -5.86 -1.54
N GLN A 90 -0.44 -6.96 -0.85
CA GLN A 90 -0.23 -7.08 0.59
C GLN A 90 1.25 -7.08 0.98
N GLN A 91 2.12 -7.68 0.17
CA GLN A 91 3.57 -7.63 0.37
C GLN A 91 4.09 -6.20 0.26
N THR A 92 3.66 -5.45 -0.75
CA THR A 92 4.03 -4.04 -0.92
C THR A 92 3.55 -3.18 0.26
N GLU A 93 2.30 -3.35 0.69
CA GLU A 93 1.76 -2.64 1.86
C GLU A 93 2.55 -2.98 3.14
N SER A 94 2.82 -4.26 3.37
CA SER A 94 3.61 -4.71 4.53
C SER A 94 5.02 -4.14 4.52
N GLN A 95 5.70 -4.13 3.37
CA GLN A 95 7.02 -3.50 3.22
C GLN A 95 6.97 -2.00 3.50
N PHE A 96 5.96 -1.30 2.99
CA PHE A 96 5.76 0.12 3.28
C PHE A 96 5.58 0.38 4.77
N TYR A 97 4.68 -0.35 5.45
CA TYR A 97 4.44 -0.15 6.88
C TYR A 97 5.66 -0.49 7.73
N ASN A 98 6.48 -1.47 7.33
CA ASN A 98 7.77 -1.72 7.98
C ASN A 98 8.74 -0.55 7.82
N MET A 99 8.89 0.01 6.62
CA MET A 99 9.73 1.19 6.40
C MET A 99 9.22 2.42 7.16
N LEU A 100 7.90 2.57 7.23
CA LEU A 100 7.24 3.63 7.98
C LEU A 100 7.48 3.49 9.48
N ALA A 101 7.39 2.27 10.01
CA ALA A 101 7.71 1.99 11.41
C ALA A 101 9.18 2.30 11.72
N LEU A 102 10.11 1.90 10.86
CA LEU A 102 11.54 2.25 10.98
C LEU A 102 11.75 3.77 10.95
N GLN A 103 11.03 4.51 10.08
CA GLN A 103 11.07 5.97 10.06
C GLN A 103 10.59 6.58 11.38
N GLN A 104 9.50 6.05 11.96
CA GLN A 104 9.01 6.53 13.25
C GLN A 104 9.96 6.16 14.39
N GLN A 105 10.63 5.00 14.33
CA GLN A 105 11.66 4.61 15.30
C GLN A 105 12.88 5.55 15.25
N VAL A 106 13.31 5.96 14.05
CA VAL A 106 14.38 6.97 13.90
C VAL A 106 13.99 8.25 14.64
N VAL A 107 12.76 8.74 14.45
CA VAL A 107 12.27 9.95 15.12
C VAL A 107 12.19 9.75 16.64
N GLN A 108 11.72 8.61 17.11
CA GLN A 108 11.62 8.28 18.54
C GLN A 108 13.00 8.13 19.20
N GLY A 109 14.01 7.71 18.45
CA GLY A 109 15.38 7.54 18.93
C GLY A 109 16.16 8.84 19.13
N PHE A 110 15.61 10.00 18.78
CA PHE A 110 16.27 11.28 19.04
C PHE A 110 16.26 11.62 20.52
N ASP A 111 17.42 11.98 21.04
CA ASP A 111 17.59 12.47 22.40
C ASP A 111 18.46 13.74 22.42
N LEU A 112 18.08 14.67 23.29
CA LEU A 112 18.85 15.87 23.56
C LEU A 112 19.02 15.99 25.07
N HIS A 113 20.23 15.70 25.53
CA HIS A 113 20.61 15.85 26.91
C HIS A 113 20.89 17.33 27.20
N ARG A 114 20.09 17.95 28.06
CA ARG A 114 20.40 19.27 28.61
C ARG A 114 21.09 19.12 29.96
N SER A 115 22.31 19.65 30.06
CA SER A 115 23.05 19.72 31.31
C SER A 115 22.85 21.08 31.98
N GLY A 116 22.58 21.09 33.29
CA GLY A 116 22.34 22.29 34.09
C GLY A 116 21.45 22.02 35.31
N PRO A 117 21.06 23.06 36.06
CA PRO A 117 20.15 22.93 37.22
C PRO A 117 18.81 22.28 36.87
N ASP A 118 18.31 22.51 35.65
CA ASP A 118 17.11 21.88 35.09
C ASP A 118 17.47 20.77 34.09
N ALA A 119 18.25 19.78 34.54
CA ALA A 119 18.63 18.64 33.71
C ALA A 119 17.39 17.84 33.30
N HIS A 120 17.06 17.86 32.02
CA HIS A 120 16.02 17.02 31.43
C HIS A 120 16.44 16.57 30.03
N THR A 121 16.03 15.36 29.66
CA THR A 121 16.24 14.84 28.31
C THR A 121 15.01 15.15 27.49
N ILE A 122 15.20 15.89 26.40
CA ILE A 122 14.16 16.06 25.38
C ILE A 122 14.26 14.85 24.45
N GLN A 123 13.15 14.16 24.20
CA GLN A 123 13.14 12.92 23.42
C GLN A 123 12.15 12.96 22.27
N GLY A 124 12.45 12.17 21.23
CA GLY A 124 11.56 11.93 20.11
C GLY A 124 11.24 13.19 19.31
N ARG A 125 9.94 13.38 19.04
CA ARG A 125 9.42 14.52 18.26
C ARG A 125 9.65 15.87 18.92
N ASP A 126 9.82 15.92 20.24
CA ASP A 126 10.06 17.17 20.95
C ASP A 126 11.42 17.79 20.62
N CYS A 127 12.36 16.98 20.12
CA CYS A 127 13.65 17.47 19.61
C CYS A 127 13.46 18.45 18.44
N PHE A 128 12.48 18.22 17.55
CA PHE A 128 12.18 19.16 16.46
C PHE A 128 11.67 20.51 16.98
N ARG A 129 10.89 20.52 18.07
CA ARG A 129 10.45 21.77 18.71
C ARG A 129 11.63 22.54 19.29
N ASP A 130 12.56 21.84 19.95
CA ASP A 130 13.79 22.44 20.47
C ASP A 130 14.68 23.00 19.35
N TRP A 131 14.90 22.21 18.29
CA TRP A 131 15.68 22.64 17.14
C TRP A 131 15.02 23.81 16.41
N LYS A 132 13.69 23.87 16.30
CA LYS A 132 12.97 25.04 15.76
C LYS A 132 13.28 26.29 16.58
N ARG A 133 13.23 26.20 17.91
CA ARG A 133 13.56 27.33 18.80
C ARG A 133 15.00 27.81 18.59
N LYS A 134 15.96 26.88 18.53
CA LYS A 134 17.37 27.18 18.22
C LYS A 134 17.53 27.78 16.82
N MET A 135 16.78 27.28 15.84
CA MET A 135 16.76 27.80 14.48
C MET A 135 16.27 29.25 14.44
N GLN A 136 15.19 29.56 15.18
CA GLN A 136 14.66 30.93 15.31
C GLN A 136 15.69 31.88 15.91
N ALA A 137 16.36 31.47 17.00
CA ALA A 137 17.39 32.29 17.62
C ALA A 137 18.54 32.60 16.65
N ARG A 138 18.98 31.60 15.88
CA ARG A 138 20.00 31.79 14.83
C ARG A 138 19.52 32.68 13.70
N TYR A 139 18.26 32.55 13.27
CA TYR A 139 17.67 33.37 12.22
C TYR A 139 17.65 34.86 12.61
N VAL A 140 17.27 35.18 13.86
CA VAL A 140 17.32 36.56 14.38
C VAL A 140 18.76 37.07 14.46
N ALA A 141 19.68 36.26 14.98
CA ALA A 141 21.10 36.63 15.10
C ALA A 141 21.78 36.89 13.74
N LEU A 142 21.31 36.25 12.67
CA LEU A 142 21.80 36.44 11.30
C LEU A 142 21.25 37.70 10.62
N SER A 143 20.39 38.49 11.28
CA SER A 143 19.78 39.68 10.66
C SER A 143 20.78 40.70 10.11
N PRO A 144 21.90 41.05 10.80
CA PRO A 144 22.87 42.01 10.27
C PRO A 144 23.55 41.53 8.98
N ASP A 145 23.92 40.25 8.91
CA ASP A 145 24.69 39.65 7.79
C ASP A 145 23.88 39.53 6.47
N PHE A 146 22.56 39.69 6.57
CA PHE A 146 21.60 39.53 5.48
C PHE A 146 20.83 40.81 5.14
N GLN A 147 21.28 41.98 5.62
CA GLN A 147 20.74 43.26 5.16
C GLN A 147 20.85 43.38 3.63
N GLY A 148 19.75 43.74 2.97
CA GLY A 148 19.66 43.87 1.52
C GLY A 148 19.60 42.55 0.73
N LYS A 149 19.60 41.39 1.39
CA LYS A 149 19.43 40.07 0.75
C LYS A 149 17.99 39.56 0.93
N PRO A 150 17.52 38.64 0.07
CA PRO A 150 16.21 38.00 0.26
C PRO A 150 16.12 37.31 1.63
N ASP A 151 15.04 37.58 2.37
CA ASP A 151 14.85 37.04 3.72
C ASP A 151 14.88 35.50 3.76
N ILE A 152 14.40 34.86 2.70
CA ILE A 152 14.45 33.40 2.57
C ILE A 152 15.88 32.84 2.62
N SER A 153 16.87 33.57 2.12
CA SER A 153 18.27 33.14 2.18
C SER A 153 18.77 33.08 3.63
N ARG A 154 18.30 34.00 4.49
CA ARG A 154 18.56 33.98 5.93
C ARG A 154 17.89 32.77 6.59
N GLY A 155 16.65 32.45 6.22
CA GLY A 155 15.95 31.25 6.67
C GLY A 155 16.67 29.95 6.31
N ILE A 156 17.12 29.83 5.04
CA ILE A 156 17.89 28.68 4.56
C ILE A 156 19.24 28.56 5.30
N GLU A 157 19.93 29.68 5.56
CA GLU A 157 21.19 29.66 6.31
C GLU A 157 21.01 29.26 7.78
N ALA A 158 19.95 29.76 8.44
CA ALA A 158 19.60 29.33 9.79
C ALA A 158 19.33 27.82 9.85
N PHE A 159 18.58 27.27 8.88
CA PHE A 159 18.38 25.83 8.73
C PHE A 159 19.70 25.09 8.53
N LYS A 160 20.57 25.55 7.60
CA LYS A 160 21.88 24.93 7.35
C LYS A 160 22.74 24.86 8.62
N LYS A 161 22.73 25.91 9.46
CA LYS A 161 23.47 25.91 10.74
C LYS A 161 22.93 24.88 11.72
N ILE A 162 21.61 24.71 11.82
CA ILE A 162 20.99 23.67 12.68
C ILE A 162 21.26 22.28 12.13
N TYR A 163 21.09 22.09 10.82
CA TYR A 163 21.39 20.83 10.14
C TYR A 163 22.84 20.39 10.39
N ARG A 164 23.82 21.30 10.29
CA ARG A 164 25.23 20.99 10.55
C ARG A 164 25.48 20.64 12.02
N ALA A 165 24.83 21.33 12.95
CA ALA A 165 24.97 21.06 14.38
C ALA A 165 24.38 19.70 14.79
N HIS A 166 23.34 19.23 14.11
CA HIS A 166 22.65 17.97 14.37
C HIS A 166 22.70 17.03 13.15
N GLN A 167 23.85 16.99 12.46
CA GLN A 167 23.98 16.29 11.18
C GLN A 167 23.76 14.77 11.29
N GLY A 168 24.12 14.16 12.43
CA GLY A 168 23.85 12.74 12.69
C GLY A 168 22.36 12.44 12.62
N ASP A 169 21.58 13.11 13.46
CA ASP A 169 20.15 12.87 13.65
C ASP A 169 19.33 13.35 12.45
N LEU A 170 19.48 14.62 12.05
CA LEU A 170 18.72 15.18 10.92
C LEU A 170 19.16 14.54 9.60
N GLY A 171 20.44 14.20 9.46
CA GLY A 171 20.92 13.49 8.29
C GLY A 171 20.33 12.08 8.20
N LEU A 172 20.17 11.38 9.32
CA LEU A 172 19.48 10.09 9.37
C LEU A 172 18.00 10.26 9.03
N TYR A 173 17.31 11.20 9.70
CA TYR A 173 15.91 11.54 9.48
C TYR A 173 15.56 11.76 8.00
N PHE A 174 16.28 12.65 7.31
CA PHE A 174 15.96 12.98 5.92
C PHE A 174 16.27 11.83 4.98
N ARG A 175 17.31 11.01 5.27
CA ARG A 175 17.62 9.83 4.46
C ARG A 175 16.56 8.75 4.63
N SER A 176 16.14 8.44 5.85
CA SER A 176 15.10 7.45 6.09
C SER A 176 13.76 7.92 5.52
N LEU A 177 13.40 9.20 5.68
CA LEU A 177 12.20 9.78 5.09
C LEU A 177 12.23 9.70 3.55
N TYR A 178 13.36 10.08 2.95
CA TYR A 178 13.54 9.95 1.50
C TYR A 178 13.40 8.50 1.04
N SER A 179 13.93 7.52 1.78
CA SER A 179 13.80 6.11 1.44
C SER A 179 12.34 5.65 1.41
N VAL A 180 11.51 6.09 2.37
CA VAL A 180 10.07 5.76 2.37
C VAL A 180 9.38 6.32 1.13
N PHE A 181 9.60 7.59 0.79
CA PHE A 181 9.02 8.16 -0.43
C PHE A 181 9.59 7.56 -1.72
N ARG A 182 10.88 7.22 -1.74
CA ARG A 182 11.53 6.57 -2.87
C ARG A 182 10.98 5.16 -3.12
N PHE A 183 10.60 4.44 -2.07
CA PHE A 183 9.91 3.16 -2.20
C PHE A 183 8.58 3.31 -2.95
N LEU A 184 7.83 4.38 -2.66
CA LEU A 184 6.53 4.65 -3.30
C LEU A 184 6.61 4.85 -4.82
N ASP A 185 7.74 5.33 -5.35
CA ASP A 185 7.94 5.44 -6.81
C ASP A 185 7.81 4.10 -7.54
N GLY A 186 8.15 2.99 -6.87
CA GLY A 186 8.06 1.63 -7.41
C GLY A 186 6.71 0.95 -7.18
N VAL A 187 5.81 1.57 -6.43
CA VAL A 187 4.49 1.02 -6.10
C VAL A 187 3.49 1.31 -7.22
N ASP A 188 2.56 0.38 -7.43
CA ASP A 188 1.46 0.55 -8.37
C ASP A 188 0.67 1.86 -8.11
N PRO A 189 0.31 2.63 -9.15
CA PRO A 189 -0.38 3.90 -8.98
C PRO A 189 -1.68 3.83 -8.15
N SER A 190 -2.39 2.69 -8.16
CA SER A 190 -3.62 2.53 -7.37
C SER A 190 -3.39 2.58 -5.86
N GLN A 191 -2.25 2.07 -5.39
CA GLN A 191 -1.88 2.07 -3.96
C GLN A 191 -1.02 3.30 -3.58
N ARG A 192 -0.19 3.79 -4.50
CA ARG A 192 0.80 4.84 -4.25
C ARG A 192 0.21 6.09 -3.58
N LYS A 193 -0.92 6.59 -4.10
CA LYS A 193 -1.57 7.79 -3.57
C LYS A 193 -2.05 7.59 -2.13
N HIS A 194 -2.63 6.43 -1.83
CA HIS A 194 -3.09 6.08 -0.48
C HIS A 194 -1.92 6.01 0.50
N LEU A 195 -0.86 5.26 0.16
CA LEU A 195 0.31 5.12 1.04
C LEU A 195 1.06 6.44 1.24
N GLY A 196 1.15 7.28 0.21
CA GLY A 196 1.71 8.62 0.32
C GLY A 196 0.92 9.53 1.27
N ALA A 197 -0.42 9.47 1.22
CA ALA A 197 -1.28 10.18 2.17
C ALA A 197 -1.09 9.67 3.61
N VAL A 198 -0.95 8.35 3.81
CA VAL A 198 -0.64 7.76 5.13
C VAL A 198 0.68 8.30 5.66
N MET A 199 1.75 8.28 4.86
CA MET A 199 3.05 8.84 5.26
C MET A 199 2.93 10.33 5.63
N ARG A 200 2.28 11.13 4.76
CA ARG A 200 2.06 12.56 5.02
C ARG A 200 1.35 12.81 6.34
N SER A 201 0.34 12.01 6.67
CA SER A 201 -0.46 12.19 7.89
C SER A 201 0.32 11.98 9.19
N LEU A 202 1.46 11.28 9.13
CA LEU A 202 2.27 10.96 10.30
C LEU A 202 3.37 11.98 10.59
N LEU A 203 3.57 12.97 9.72
CA LEU A 203 4.54 14.05 9.91
C LEU A 203 3.99 15.09 10.89
N SER A 204 4.76 15.45 11.91
CA SER A 204 4.38 16.52 12.83
C SER A 204 4.58 17.93 12.24
N ASP A 205 3.91 18.92 12.82
CA ASP A 205 4.02 20.32 12.41
C ASP A 205 5.48 20.82 12.38
N TYR A 206 6.28 20.45 13.39
CA TYR A 206 7.68 20.85 13.44
C TYR A 206 8.52 20.08 12.42
N GLU A 207 8.25 18.80 12.15
CA GLU A 207 8.88 18.06 11.06
C GLU A 207 8.62 18.72 9.71
N LEU A 208 7.38 19.18 9.45
CA LEU A 208 7.02 19.88 8.22
C LEU A 208 7.82 21.18 8.04
N VAL A 209 8.08 21.94 9.10
CA VAL A 209 8.96 23.12 9.05
C VAL A 209 10.38 22.74 8.61
N PHE A 210 10.93 21.67 9.15
CA PHE A 210 12.28 21.20 8.77
C PHE A 210 12.32 20.68 7.33
N ILE A 211 11.30 19.94 6.90
CA ILE A 211 11.17 19.46 5.53
C ILE A 211 11.04 20.64 4.56
N PHE A 212 10.26 21.67 4.91
CA PHE A 212 10.10 22.89 4.12
C PHE A 212 11.44 23.55 3.81
N TYR A 213 12.24 23.85 4.84
CA TYR A 213 13.57 24.47 4.62
C TYR A 213 14.56 23.52 3.94
N ASN A 214 14.42 22.20 4.15
CA ASN A 214 15.21 21.21 3.43
C ASN A 214 14.92 21.26 1.92
N CYS A 215 13.65 21.31 1.50
CA CYS A 215 13.24 21.40 0.09
C CYS A 215 13.81 22.65 -0.61
N LEU A 216 13.93 23.76 0.12
CA LEU A 216 14.51 25.01 -0.39
C LEU A 216 16.05 25.03 -0.36
N SER A 217 16.67 24.08 0.34
CA SER A 217 18.12 23.94 0.37
C SER A 217 18.65 23.16 -0.84
N GLU A 218 19.92 23.39 -1.20
CA GLU A 218 20.58 22.66 -2.29
C GLU A 218 20.59 21.14 -2.06
N LYS A 219 20.84 20.69 -0.82
CA LYS A 219 20.92 19.26 -0.48
C LYS A 219 19.57 18.57 -0.55
N GLY A 220 18.50 19.26 -0.17
CA GLY A 220 17.14 18.71 -0.14
C GLY A 220 16.35 18.91 -1.44
N ARG A 221 16.94 19.50 -2.49
CA ARG A 221 16.26 19.75 -3.77
C ARG A 221 15.61 18.50 -4.37
N LYS A 222 16.26 17.33 -4.25
CA LYS A 222 15.70 16.05 -4.73
C LYS A 222 14.43 15.64 -3.99
N PHE A 223 14.32 16.00 -2.71
CA PHE A 223 13.14 15.72 -1.89
C PHE A 223 11.94 16.59 -2.31
N ASN A 224 12.18 17.77 -2.88
CA ASN A 224 11.11 18.68 -3.31
C ASN A 224 10.14 18.03 -4.31
N ARG A 225 10.63 17.08 -5.14
CA ARG A 225 9.77 16.30 -6.02
C ARG A 225 8.66 15.56 -5.24
N PHE A 226 9.02 14.92 -4.12
CA PHE A 226 8.05 14.23 -3.27
C PHE A 226 7.14 15.20 -2.52
N ALA A 227 7.67 16.35 -2.12
CA ALA A 227 6.85 17.38 -1.50
C ALA A 227 5.72 17.85 -2.44
N ILE A 228 6.01 17.96 -3.73
CA ILE A 228 5.04 18.28 -4.79
C ILE A 228 4.07 17.11 -5.03
N GLU A 229 4.59 15.91 -5.29
CA GLU A 229 3.78 14.75 -5.67
C GLU A 229 2.73 14.37 -4.62
N TYR A 230 3.07 14.51 -3.34
CA TYR A 230 2.21 14.13 -2.22
C TYR A 230 1.56 15.31 -1.51
N ALA A 231 1.66 16.53 -2.06
CA ALA A 231 1.14 17.76 -1.45
C ALA A 231 1.51 17.87 0.04
N LEU A 232 2.80 17.73 0.34
CA LEU A 232 3.27 17.46 1.70
C LEU A 232 2.97 18.59 2.70
N PHE A 233 2.83 19.83 2.21
CA PHE A 233 2.58 21.03 3.01
C PHE A 233 1.10 21.44 3.06
N ASP A 234 0.20 20.54 2.66
CA ASP A 234 -1.26 20.69 2.76
C ASP A 234 -1.75 21.04 4.19
N ASN A 235 -1.06 20.53 5.22
CA ASN A 235 -1.34 20.86 6.62
C ASN A 235 -0.24 21.71 7.28
N LEU A 236 0.66 22.33 6.49
CA LEU A 236 1.72 23.18 7.04
C LEU A 236 1.12 24.45 7.64
N ASP A 237 1.39 24.69 8.91
CA ASP A 237 1.11 25.97 9.54
C ASP A 237 2.22 26.98 9.20
N ALA A 238 1.89 27.95 8.36
CA ALA A 238 2.80 29.01 7.94
C ALA A 238 3.32 29.84 9.14
N GLN A 239 2.56 29.95 10.24
CA GLN A 239 3.00 30.71 11.43
C GLN A 239 4.15 30.04 12.16
N ARG A 240 4.36 28.73 11.95
CA ARG A 240 5.47 27.98 12.56
C ARG A 240 6.77 28.09 11.78
N LEU A 241 6.74 28.63 10.56
CA LEU A 241 7.95 28.97 9.81
C LEU A 241 8.76 30.07 10.56
N LEU A 242 10.01 30.30 10.14
CA LEU A 242 10.85 31.35 10.73
C LEU A 242 10.30 32.76 10.46
N ASN A 243 9.63 32.88 9.32
CA ASN A 243 8.82 34.01 8.86
C ASN A 243 7.69 33.38 8.02
N PHE A 244 6.44 33.77 8.26
CA PHE A 244 5.29 33.20 7.58
C PHE A 244 5.32 33.46 6.07
N GLU A 245 5.91 34.58 5.63
CA GLU A 245 6.05 34.94 4.22
C GLU A 245 6.94 33.94 3.46
N HIS A 246 7.80 33.20 4.17
CA HIS A 246 8.63 32.18 3.53
C HIS A 246 7.80 31.15 2.76
N VAL A 247 6.56 30.89 3.18
CA VAL A 247 5.65 29.95 2.48
C VAL A 247 5.47 30.29 1.00
N ALA A 248 5.64 31.55 0.61
CA ALA A 248 5.59 31.99 -0.78
C ALA A 248 6.72 31.40 -1.66
N HIS A 249 7.75 30.80 -1.06
CA HIS A 249 8.82 30.10 -1.78
C HIS A 249 8.56 28.60 -2.01
N ALA A 250 7.55 28.00 -1.36
CA ALA A 250 7.15 26.63 -1.67
C ALA A 250 6.46 26.53 -3.03
N ASP A 251 6.60 25.40 -3.69
CA ASP A 251 5.88 25.10 -4.92
C ASP A 251 4.36 25.04 -4.64
N ARG A 252 3.54 25.62 -5.54
CA ARG A 252 2.08 25.68 -5.37
C ARG A 252 1.49 24.28 -5.16
N LEU A 253 1.95 23.28 -5.90
CA LEU A 253 1.42 21.92 -5.83
C LEU A 253 1.76 21.24 -4.49
N SER A 254 2.90 21.59 -3.90
CA SER A 254 3.28 21.06 -2.59
C SER A 254 2.39 21.54 -1.44
N LEU A 255 1.64 22.64 -1.64
CA LEU A 255 0.74 23.24 -0.64
C LEU A 255 -0.67 22.59 -0.63
N GLY A 256 -1.01 21.73 -1.58
CA GLY A 256 -2.31 21.04 -1.61
C GLY A 256 -3.51 22.00 -1.55
N GLU A 257 -4.41 21.75 -0.58
CA GLU A 257 -5.63 22.51 -0.34
C GLU A 257 -5.48 23.54 0.81
N ASN A 258 -4.24 23.82 1.24
CA ASN A 258 -3.95 24.77 2.31
C ASN A 258 -4.30 26.21 1.93
N GLN A 259 -5.54 26.61 2.18
CA GLN A 259 -6.06 27.93 1.78
C GLN A 259 -5.25 29.09 2.38
N LEU A 260 -4.77 28.96 3.62
CA LEU A 260 -4.01 30.02 4.28
C LEU A 260 -2.65 30.21 3.60
N ALA A 261 -1.91 29.11 3.37
CA ALA A 261 -0.63 29.16 2.68
C ALA A 261 -0.75 29.65 1.24
N LEU A 262 -1.80 29.22 0.52
CA LEU A 262 -2.08 29.66 -0.84
C LEU A 262 -2.36 31.16 -0.90
N LYS A 263 -3.16 31.71 0.02
CA LYS A 263 -3.43 33.16 0.12
C LYS A 263 -2.16 33.96 0.39
N ILE A 264 -1.32 33.53 1.33
CA ILE A 264 -0.05 34.21 1.64
C ILE A 264 0.85 34.21 0.41
N ARG A 265 0.94 33.08 -0.29
CA ARG A 265 1.71 32.97 -1.54
C ARG A 265 1.17 33.93 -2.60
N GLU A 266 -0.13 33.93 -2.86
CA GLU A 266 -0.76 34.79 -3.88
C GLU A 266 -0.56 36.29 -3.59
N ALA A 267 -0.66 36.70 -2.31
CA ALA A 267 -0.35 38.06 -1.89
C ALA A 267 1.10 38.46 -2.20
N ALA A 268 2.06 37.55 -1.98
CA ALA A 268 3.48 37.81 -2.25
C ALA A 268 3.81 37.96 -3.75
N TYR A 269 3.04 37.36 -4.64
CA TYR A 269 3.19 37.52 -6.10
C TYR A 269 2.45 38.73 -6.65
N THR A 270 1.39 39.20 -5.98
CA THR A 270 0.63 40.39 -6.40
C THR A 270 1.35 41.69 -6.02
N ASN A 271 2.20 41.67 -4.99
CA ASN A 271 2.98 42.82 -4.53
C ASN A 271 4.37 42.95 -5.19
N LYS A 272 4.65 42.24 -6.28
CA LYS A 272 5.87 42.35 -7.10
C LYS A 272 5.54 42.93 -8.46
#